data_AF-X1ML15-F1
#
_entry.id   AF-X1ML15-F1
#
_cell.length_a   1.000
_cell.length_b   1.000
_cell.length_c   1.000
_cell.angle_alpha   90.00
_cell.angle_beta   90.00
_cell.angle_gamma   90.00
#
_symmetry.space_group_name_H-M   'P 1'
#
loop_
_entity.id
_entity.type
_entity.pdbx_description
1 polymer ?
#
loop_
_entity_poly.entity_id
_entity_poly.type
_entity_poly.pdbx_seq_one_letter_code
_entity_poly.pdbx_strand_id
1 'polypeptide(L)'
;MLKAKGQIEENFILLMADHIFDENILARLIEIENNDSEVRLAVDYNIENKMIDVEDVTKVLVDGNDRIINIGKDIKKYNAYDTGIFLCSPAIFEALEESVVNGDTSLSGGMKILAKKKKARTFDIKENYWIDVDDEEAFKKAENNLLINLKKISDGPISRYLNRPISTQLSKLLLKKRITPNQISFFSFSLSMIGAFFFFLGGYINLLIGGILAQVSSVIDGCDGEIARLKFQTSEFGGWYDAVLDRYADAFLLFG
;
A
#
# COMPACT_ATOMS: atom_id res chain seq x y z
N MET A 1 -7.64 -18.77 -11.91
CA MET A 1 -8.78 -18.09 -12.56
C MET A 1 -9.86 -19.05 -13.07
N LEU A 2 -9.58 -19.98 -14.00
CA LEU A 2 -10.60 -20.86 -14.61
C LEU A 2 -11.47 -21.66 -13.63
N LYS A 3 -10.96 -22.01 -12.44
CA LYS A 3 -11.76 -22.66 -11.38
C LYS A 3 -12.96 -21.83 -10.90
N ALA A 4 -12.94 -20.51 -11.08
CA ALA A 4 -14.05 -19.61 -10.73
C ALA A 4 -15.12 -19.51 -11.83
N LYS A 5 -14.89 -20.11 -13.01
CA LYS A 5 -15.86 -20.13 -14.10
C LYS A 5 -17.16 -20.80 -13.64
N GLY A 6 -18.29 -20.16 -13.91
CA GLY A 6 -19.62 -20.63 -13.47
C GLY A 6 -19.94 -20.35 -12.00
N GLN A 7 -19.04 -19.67 -11.26
CA GLN A 7 -19.35 -19.07 -9.95
C GLN A 7 -19.52 -17.55 -10.04
N ILE A 8 -18.95 -16.93 -11.08
CA ILE A 8 -19.02 -15.50 -11.33
C ILE A 8 -19.69 -15.29 -12.69
N GLU A 9 -20.86 -14.66 -12.65
CA GLU A 9 -21.69 -14.37 -13.85
C GLU A 9 -21.75 -12.87 -14.17
N GLU A 10 -21.32 -12.02 -13.24
CA GLU A 10 -21.28 -10.56 -13.38
C GLU A 10 -19.87 -10.05 -13.70
N ASN A 11 -19.76 -8.75 -13.99
CA ASN A 11 -18.47 -8.08 -14.09
C ASN A 11 -17.77 -8.07 -12.73
N PHE A 12 -16.46 -8.32 -12.71
CA PHE A 12 -15.70 -8.47 -11.47
C PHE A 12 -14.30 -7.86 -11.60
N ILE A 13 -13.73 -7.51 -10.45
CA ILE A 13 -12.34 -7.07 -10.36
C ILE A 13 -11.45 -8.29 -10.13
N LEU A 14 -10.40 -8.40 -10.93
CA LEU A 14 -9.31 -9.34 -10.72
C LEU A 14 -8.05 -8.55 -10.34
N LEU A 15 -7.46 -8.90 -9.20
CA LEU A 15 -6.22 -8.30 -8.68
C LEU A 15 -5.15 -9.37 -8.57
N MET A 16 -3.93 -9.02 -8.95
CA MET A 16 -2.73 -9.79 -8.64
C MET A 16 -2.35 -9.59 -7.16
N ALA A 17 -1.97 -10.67 -6.48
CA ALA A 17 -1.81 -10.68 -5.01
C ALA A 17 -0.42 -10.18 -4.54
N ASP A 18 0.53 -10.15 -5.45
CA ASP A 18 1.91 -9.66 -5.37
C ASP A 18 2.03 -8.16 -5.69
N HIS A 19 0.95 -7.51 -6.11
CA HIS A 19 0.97 -6.10 -6.47
C HIS A 19 0.52 -5.19 -5.31
N ILE A 20 1.25 -4.10 -5.11
CA ILE A 20 0.88 -3.00 -4.21
C ILE A 20 0.55 -1.79 -5.06
N PHE A 21 -0.58 -1.13 -4.78
CA PHE A 21 -1.07 -0.01 -5.58
C PHE A 21 -1.93 0.95 -4.77
N ASP A 22 -2.11 2.18 -5.28
CA ASP A 22 -2.97 3.19 -4.66
C ASP A 22 -4.46 2.87 -4.83
N GLU A 23 -5.23 2.97 -3.75
CA GLU A 23 -6.69 2.69 -3.72
C GLU A 23 -7.49 3.51 -4.74
N ASN A 24 -7.01 4.69 -5.10
CA ASN A 24 -7.61 5.58 -6.09
C ASN A 24 -7.73 4.93 -7.48
N ILE A 25 -6.83 4.02 -7.84
CA ILE A 25 -6.90 3.27 -9.10
C ILE A 25 -8.18 2.45 -9.12
N LEU A 26 -8.43 1.69 -8.04
CA LEU A 26 -9.59 0.82 -7.93
C LEU A 26 -10.89 1.62 -7.81
N ALA A 27 -10.89 2.70 -7.03
CA ALA A 27 -12.05 3.58 -6.87
C ALA A 27 -12.52 4.12 -8.23
N ARG A 28 -11.60 4.62 -9.06
CA ARG A 28 -11.91 5.11 -10.41
C ARG A 28 -12.28 4.00 -11.39
N LEU A 29 -11.67 2.81 -11.26
CA LEU A 29 -11.93 1.68 -12.15
C LEU A 29 -13.35 1.12 -11.99
N ILE A 30 -13.86 1.06 -10.76
CA ILE A 30 -15.20 0.55 -10.45
C ILE A 30 -16.32 1.47 -10.99
N GLU A 31 -16.05 2.76 -11.13
CA GLU A 31 -17.01 3.73 -11.70
C GLU A 31 -17.23 3.54 -13.21
N ILE A 32 -16.42 2.71 -13.88
CA ILE A 32 -16.51 2.50 -15.32
C ILE A 32 -17.56 1.46 -15.67
N GLU A 33 -18.49 1.84 -16.54
CA GLU A 33 -19.38 0.87 -17.19
C GLU A 33 -18.57 -0.09 -18.09
N ASN A 34 -18.61 -1.38 -17.75
CA ASN A 34 -18.01 -2.43 -18.55
C ASN A 34 -19.04 -3.07 -19.47
N ASN A 35 -18.64 -3.27 -20.72
CA ASN A 35 -19.41 -4.12 -21.63
C ASN A 35 -19.16 -5.57 -21.21
N ASP A 36 -20.22 -6.38 -21.14
CA ASP A 36 -20.16 -7.80 -20.73
C ASP A 36 -19.29 -8.69 -21.64
N SER A 37 -18.78 -8.12 -22.73
CA SER A 37 -17.88 -8.80 -23.66
C SER A 37 -16.46 -8.23 -23.68
N GLU A 38 -16.17 -7.16 -22.94
CA GLU A 38 -14.85 -6.52 -22.87
C GLU A 38 -14.16 -6.79 -21.52
N VAL A 39 -12.83 -6.77 -21.53
CA VAL A 39 -11.98 -6.77 -20.33
C VAL A 39 -11.07 -5.55 -20.39
N ARG A 40 -11.03 -4.79 -19.30
CA ARG A 40 -10.12 -3.66 -19.13
C ARG A 40 -8.96 -4.05 -18.23
N LEU A 41 -7.75 -3.79 -18.70
CA LEU A 41 -6.53 -3.84 -17.90
C LEU A 41 -6.16 -2.42 -17.50
N ALA A 42 -5.95 -2.17 -16.21
CA ALA A 42 -5.33 -0.93 -15.78
C ALA A 42 -3.85 -0.94 -16.19
N VAL A 43 -3.41 0.12 -16.86
CA VAL A 43 -2.06 0.23 -17.41
C VAL A 43 -1.38 1.51 -16.94
N ASP A 44 -0.07 1.42 -16.79
CA ASP A 44 0.81 2.57 -16.58
C ASP A 44 1.43 2.99 -17.92
N TYR A 45 1.05 4.17 -18.41
CA TYR A 45 1.65 4.74 -19.62
C TYR A 45 3.01 5.41 -19.36
N ASN A 46 3.43 5.56 -18.10
CA ASN A 46 4.74 6.07 -17.75
C ASN A 46 5.81 4.99 -17.93
N ILE A 47 6.26 4.81 -19.18
CA ILE A 47 7.34 3.87 -19.52
C ILE A 47 8.73 4.26 -18.96
N GLU A 48 8.84 5.41 -18.29
CA GLU A 48 10.04 5.87 -17.59
C GLU A 48 9.95 5.66 -16.07
N ASN A 49 8.92 4.94 -15.59
CA ASN A 49 8.70 4.67 -14.18
C ASN A 49 9.85 3.84 -13.58
N LYS A 50 10.68 4.50 -12.76
CA LYS A 50 11.87 3.90 -12.12
C LYS A 50 11.56 2.85 -11.06
N MET A 51 10.30 2.72 -10.66
CA MET A 51 9.88 1.69 -9.71
C MET A 51 9.78 0.31 -10.39
N ILE A 52 9.67 0.27 -11.71
CA ILE A 52 9.38 -0.94 -12.48
C ILE A 52 10.66 -1.55 -13.05
N ASP A 53 10.79 -2.87 -12.94
CA ASP A 53 11.81 -3.62 -13.68
C ASP A 53 11.30 -3.91 -15.10
N VAL A 54 11.93 -3.28 -16.09
CA VAL A 54 11.56 -3.39 -17.50
C VAL A 54 11.84 -4.78 -18.07
N GLU A 55 12.80 -5.52 -17.50
CA GLU A 55 13.14 -6.88 -17.95
C GLU A 55 12.00 -7.85 -17.59
N ASP A 56 11.39 -7.71 -16.41
CA ASP A 56 10.38 -8.64 -15.92
C ASP A 56 8.92 -8.22 -16.16
N VAL A 57 8.64 -6.91 -16.22
CA VAL A 57 7.26 -6.40 -16.33
C VAL A 57 6.54 -6.88 -17.60
N THR A 58 5.24 -7.17 -17.46
CA THR A 58 4.39 -7.45 -18.60
C THR A 58 4.12 -6.16 -19.38
N LYS A 59 4.63 -6.11 -20.61
CA LYS A 59 4.52 -4.95 -21.49
C LYS A 59 3.21 -5.00 -22.28
N VAL A 60 2.63 -3.84 -22.54
CA VAL A 60 1.38 -3.68 -23.28
C VAL A 60 1.58 -2.70 -24.44
N LEU A 61 1.09 -3.07 -25.62
CA LEU A 61 0.99 -2.20 -26.77
C LEU A 61 -0.47 -1.82 -26.99
N VAL A 62 -0.76 -0.53 -26.94
CA VAL A 62 -2.11 0.04 -27.03
C VAL A 62 -2.26 0.89 -28.30
N ASP A 63 -3.42 0.81 -28.96
CA ASP A 63 -3.77 1.66 -30.10
C ASP A 63 -4.33 3.04 -29.68
N GLY A 64 -4.66 3.89 -30.66
CA GLY A 64 -5.24 5.21 -30.40
C GLY A 64 -6.68 5.23 -29.90
N ASN A 65 -7.31 4.07 -29.66
CA ASN A 65 -8.68 3.92 -29.15
C ASN A 65 -8.72 3.13 -27.83
N ASP A 66 -7.62 3.16 -27.07
CA ASP A 66 -7.45 2.45 -25.79
C ASP A 66 -7.70 0.93 -25.90
N ARG A 67 -7.32 0.33 -27.03
CA ARG A 67 -7.38 -1.12 -27.24
C ARG A 67 -6.00 -1.73 -27.17
N ILE A 68 -5.92 -2.87 -26.49
CA ILE A 68 -4.70 -3.66 -26.46
C ILE A 68 -4.51 -4.31 -27.83
N ILE A 69 -3.39 -4.01 -28.49
CA ILE A 69 -2.94 -4.65 -29.73
C ILE A 69 -2.16 -5.93 -29.38
N ASN A 70 -1.26 -5.85 -28.40
CA ASN A 70 -0.41 -6.95 -27.98
C ASN A 70 0.00 -6.80 -26.51
N ILE A 71 0.28 -7.92 -25.86
CA ILE A 71 0.66 -7.98 -24.44
C ILE A 71 1.60 -9.16 -24.20
N GLY A 72 2.60 -8.97 -23.34
CA GLY A 72 3.50 -10.02 -22.87
C GLY A 72 4.87 -9.50 -22.48
N LYS A 73 5.66 -10.33 -21.77
CA LYS A 73 7.01 -9.96 -21.29
C LYS A 73 8.01 -9.70 -22.43
N ASP A 74 7.90 -10.45 -23.53
CA ASP A 74 8.89 -10.44 -24.62
C ASP A 74 8.55 -9.55 -25.84
N ILE A 75 7.52 -8.69 -25.74
CA ILE A 75 7.13 -7.85 -26.89
C ILE A 75 8.13 -6.70 -27.10
N LYS A 76 8.55 -6.49 -28.35
CA LYS A 76 9.55 -5.45 -28.70
C LYS A 76 8.98 -4.04 -28.77
N LYS A 77 7.69 -3.91 -29.11
CA LYS A 77 7.00 -2.62 -29.19
C LYS A 77 5.93 -2.60 -28.12
N TYR A 78 5.98 -1.57 -27.28
CA TYR A 78 5.05 -1.34 -26.19
C TYR A 78 5.01 0.16 -25.90
N ASN A 79 3.93 0.60 -25.25
CA ASN A 79 3.75 1.97 -24.80
C ASN A 79 3.10 2.06 -23.41
N ALA A 80 2.93 0.92 -22.72
CA ALA A 80 2.43 0.87 -21.36
C ALA A 80 2.90 -0.40 -20.63
N TYR A 81 2.77 -0.41 -19.31
CA TYR A 81 2.98 -1.57 -18.45
C TYR A 81 1.65 -2.08 -17.90
N ASP A 82 1.53 -3.40 -17.78
CA ASP A 82 0.45 -4.08 -17.06
C ASP A 82 0.63 -3.87 -15.55
N THR A 83 -0.43 -3.49 -14.85
CA THR A 83 -0.42 -3.19 -13.41
C THR A 83 -1.00 -4.30 -12.53
N GLY A 84 -1.42 -5.43 -13.13
CA GLY A 84 -2.04 -6.54 -12.41
C GLY A 84 -3.50 -6.28 -11.97
N ILE A 85 -4.12 -5.17 -12.38
CA ILE A 85 -5.48 -4.79 -11.99
C ILE A 85 -6.39 -4.85 -13.21
N PHE A 86 -7.43 -5.68 -13.15
CA PHE A 86 -8.35 -5.89 -14.26
C PHE A 86 -9.80 -5.69 -13.84
N LEU A 87 -10.57 -5.05 -14.71
CA LEU A 87 -12.03 -5.10 -14.71
C LEU A 87 -12.46 -6.12 -15.78
N CYS A 88 -12.83 -7.30 -15.31
CA CYS A 88 -13.18 -8.44 -16.14
C CYS A 88 -14.69 -8.58 -16.32
N SER A 89 -15.09 -8.98 -17.53
CA SER A 89 -16.36 -9.65 -17.76
C SER A 89 -16.15 -11.17 -17.82
N PRO A 90 -17.22 -11.99 -17.71
CA PRO A 90 -17.12 -13.45 -17.86
C PRO A 90 -16.48 -13.91 -19.19
N ALA A 91 -16.45 -13.05 -20.21
CA ALA A 91 -15.78 -13.32 -21.49
C ALA A 91 -14.28 -13.67 -21.34
N ILE A 92 -13.63 -13.26 -20.25
CA ILE A 92 -12.24 -13.64 -19.97
C ILE A 92 -12.06 -15.15 -19.82
N PHE A 93 -13.04 -15.88 -19.30
CA PHE A 93 -12.91 -17.32 -19.07
C PHE A 93 -12.82 -18.09 -20.38
N GLU A 94 -13.65 -17.75 -21.37
CA GLU A 94 -13.59 -18.35 -22.71
C GLU A 94 -12.25 -18.03 -23.39
N ALA A 95 -11.77 -16.80 -23.24
CA ALA A 95 -10.48 -16.40 -23.81
C ALA A 95 -9.30 -17.16 -23.18
N LEU A 96 -9.36 -17.41 -21.86
CA LEU A 96 -8.36 -18.21 -21.16
C LEU A 96 -8.40 -19.68 -21.58
N GLU A 97 -9.57 -20.27 -21.76
CA GLU A 97 -9.70 -21.65 -22.27
C GLU A 97 -9.09 -21.78 -23.67
N GLU A 98 -9.41 -20.83 -24.57
CA GLU A 98 -8.83 -20.79 -25.92
C GLU A 98 -7.30 -20.59 -25.86
N SER A 99 -6.81 -19.75 -24.96
CA SER A 99 -5.37 -19.55 -24.74
C SER A 99 -4.67 -20.84 -24.29
N VAL A 100 -5.27 -21.58 -23.36
CA VAL A 100 -4.75 -22.85 -22.85
C VAL A 100 -4.68 -23.89 -23.96
N VAL A 101 -5.70 -23.99 -24.82
CA VAL A 101 -5.69 -24.88 -25.99
C VAL A 101 -4.55 -24.52 -26.95
N ASN A 102 -4.22 -23.23 -27.06
CA ASN A 102 -3.08 -22.74 -27.85
C ASN A 102 -1.72 -22.85 -27.14
N GLY A 103 -1.67 -23.45 -25.94
CA GLY A 103 -0.44 -23.70 -25.19
C GLY A 103 0.03 -22.57 -24.26
N ASP A 104 -0.73 -21.47 -24.15
CA ASP A 104 -0.42 -20.35 -23.24
C ASP A 104 -1.39 -20.35 -22.06
N THR A 105 -0.88 -20.73 -20.88
CA THR A 105 -1.68 -20.84 -19.64
C THR A 105 -1.71 -19.55 -18.83
N SER A 106 -1.06 -18.49 -19.31
CA SER A 106 -0.96 -17.20 -18.61
C SER A 106 -2.22 -16.35 -18.79
N LEU A 107 -2.41 -15.39 -17.87
CA LEU A 107 -3.45 -14.37 -18.02
C LEU A 107 -3.22 -13.50 -19.26
N SER A 108 -1.96 -13.15 -19.54
CA SER A 108 -1.55 -12.46 -20.77
C SER A 108 -1.97 -13.23 -22.03
N GLY A 109 -1.92 -14.56 -22.02
CA GLY A 109 -2.41 -15.41 -23.10
C GLY A 109 -3.89 -15.19 -23.39
N GLY A 110 -4.74 -15.20 -22.35
CA GLY A 110 -6.16 -14.87 -22.48
C GLY A 110 -6.38 -13.44 -23.00
N MET A 111 -5.60 -12.47 -22.51
CA MET A 111 -5.65 -11.09 -23.00
C MET A 111 -5.24 -10.97 -24.48
N LYS A 112 -4.27 -11.75 -24.97
CA LYS A 112 -3.93 -11.81 -26.40
C LYS A 112 -5.11 -12.32 -27.25
N ILE A 113 -5.85 -13.31 -26.76
CA ILE A 113 -7.06 -13.80 -27.44
C ILE A 113 -8.11 -12.69 -27.52
N LEU A 114 -8.36 -11.98 -26.42
CA LEU A 114 -9.29 -10.85 -26.39
C LEU A 114 -8.84 -9.68 -27.28
N ALA A 115 -7.53 -9.38 -27.30
CA ALA A 115 -6.94 -8.37 -28.18
C ALA A 115 -7.22 -8.68 -29.66
N LYS A 116 -6.99 -9.92 -30.10
CA LYS A 116 -7.34 -10.37 -31.46
C LYS A 116 -8.82 -10.20 -31.78
N LYS A 117 -9.70 -10.43 -30.79
CA LYS A 117 -11.16 -10.24 -30.89
C LYS A 117 -11.61 -8.78 -30.71
N LYS A 118 -10.67 -7.83 -30.53
CA LYS A 118 -10.93 -6.40 -30.25
C LYS A 118 -11.77 -6.16 -28.98
N LYS A 119 -11.60 -7.03 -27.98
CA LYS A 119 -12.33 -7.05 -26.70
C LYS A 119 -11.43 -6.75 -25.49
N ALA A 120 -10.14 -6.50 -25.70
CA ALA A 120 -9.20 -6.08 -24.67
C ALA A 120 -8.99 -4.56 -24.73
N ARG A 121 -9.29 -3.89 -23.61
CA ARG A 121 -9.24 -2.44 -23.44
C ARG A 121 -8.26 -2.06 -22.34
N THR A 122 -7.89 -0.80 -22.27
CA THR A 122 -7.06 -0.27 -21.18
C THR A 122 -7.81 0.70 -20.30
N PHE A 123 -7.28 0.90 -19.09
CA PHE A 123 -7.64 1.97 -18.16
C PHE A 123 -6.37 2.65 -17.67
N ASP A 124 -6.27 3.97 -17.80
CA ASP A 124 -5.07 4.72 -17.42
C ASP A 124 -5.02 5.01 -15.91
N ILE A 125 -3.99 4.48 -15.24
CA ILE A 125 -3.76 4.73 -13.81
C ILE A 125 -3.29 6.17 -13.53
N LYS A 126 -2.90 6.95 -14.55
CA LYS A 126 -2.30 8.29 -14.41
C LYS A 126 -1.01 8.21 -13.58
N GLU A 127 -0.84 9.12 -12.61
CA GLU A 127 0.34 9.19 -11.75
C GLU A 127 0.17 8.38 -10.44
N ASN A 128 -0.82 7.48 -10.36
CA ASN A 128 -1.04 6.69 -9.15
C ASN A 128 0.05 5.64 -9.00
N TYR A 129 0.44 5.40 -7.74
CA TYR A 129 1.50 4.45 -7.41
C TYR A 129 1.05 3.01 -7.64
N TRP A 130 1.96 2.21 -8.18
CA TRP A 130 1.88 0.76 -8.19
C TRP A 130 3.28 0.15 -8.25
N ILE A 131 3.41 -1.10 -7.81
CA ILE A 131 4.62 -1.91 -7.94
C ILE A 131 4.26 -3.40 -7.87
N ASP A 132 4.93 -4.21 -8.68
CA ASP A 132 4.92 -5.66 -8.60
C ASP A 132 6.04 -6.12 -7.64
N VAL A 133 5.72 -6.93 -6.63
CA VAL A 133 6.64 -7.33 -5.55
C VAL A 133 7.09 -8.78 -5.74
N ASP A 134 7.86 -9.00 -6.81
CA ASP A 134 8.33 -10.34 -7.21
C ASP A 134 9.74 -10.69 -6.71
N ASP A 135 10.54 -9.68 -6.31
CA ASP A 135 11.90 -9.88 -5.83
C ASP A 135 12.28 -9.01 -4.61
N GLU A 136 13.49 -9.24 -4.08
CA GLU A 136 14.02 -8.55 -2.91
C GLU A 136 14.27 -7.05 -3.14
N GLU A 137 14.57 -6.64 -4.38
CA GLU A 137 14.75 -5.23 -4.72
C GLU A 137 13.40 -4.50 -4.75
N ALA A 138 12.41 -5.09 -5.43
CA ALA A 138 11.03 -4.62 -5.47
C ALA A 138 10.43 -4.54 -4.06
N PHE A 139 10.67 -5.57 -3.23
CA PHE A 139 10.26 -5.57 -1.83
C PHE A 139 10.82 -4.37 -1.06
N LYS A 140 12.13 -4.09 -1.18
CA LYS A 140 12.74 -2.92 -0.53
C LYS A 140 12.21 -1.60 -1.06
N LYS A 141 11.96 -1.49 -2.37
CA LYS A 141 11.36 -0.32 -3.01
C LYS A 141 9.96 -0.06 -2.45
N ALA A 142 9.12 -1.09 -2.40
CA ALA A 142 7.77 -1.03 -1.85
C ALA A 142 7.77 -0.66 -0.36
N GLU A 143 8.59 -1.34 0.45
CA GLU A 143 8.71 -1.07 1.88
C GLU A 143 9.14 0.38 2.14
N ASN A 144 10.16 0.87 1.43
CA ASN A 144 10.61 2.25 1.58
C ASN A 144 9.54 3.27 1.16
N ASN A 145 8.81 3.01 0.07
CA ASN A 145 7.72 3.88 -0.36
C ASN A 145 6.62 3.97 0.70
N LEU A 146 6.17 2.82 1.23
CA LEU A 146 5.18 2.77 2.31
C LEU A 146 5.66 3.55 3.55
N LEU A 147 6.92 3.39 3.96
CA LEU A 147 7.46 4.08 5.13
C LEU A 147 7.60 5.59 4.94
N ILE A 148 8.01 6.05 3.75
CA ILE A 148 8.14 7.49 3.44
C ILE A 148 6.78 8.19 3.52
N ASN A 149 5.73 7.51 3.05
CA ASN A 149 4.36 8.01 3.03
C ASN A 149 3.67 8.03 4.41
N LEU A 150 4.32 7.56 5.48
CA LEU A 150 3.75 7.62 6.84
C LEU A 150 3.85 8.99 7.52
N LYS A 151 4.71 9.88 7.01
CA LYS A 151 4.99 11.18 7.62
C LYS A 151 3.76 12.08 7.55
N LYS A 152 3.37 12.67 8.68
CA LYS A 152 2.24 13.60 8.71
C LYS A 152 2.73 15.02 8.40
N ILE A 153 2.01 15.74 7.54
CA ILE A 153 2.29 17.16 7.23
C ILE A 153 2.15 18.03 8.50
N SER A 154 1.31 17.61 9.44
CA SER A 154 1.06 18.28 10.72
C SER A 154 2.17 18.08 11.77
N ASP A 155 3.19 17.25 11.52
CA ASP A 155 4.24 17.00 12.50
C ASP A 155 5.05 18.28 12.77
N GLY A 156 5.19 18.64 14.06
CA GLY A 156 6.08 19.72 14.50
C GLY A 156 7.56 19.39 14.29
N PRO A 157 8.49 20.36 14.48
CA PRO A 157 9.91 20.18 14.14
C PRO A 157 10.57 19.01 14.87
N ILE A 158 10.34 18.86 16.17
CA ILE A 158 10.89 17.75 16.97
C ILE A 158 10.39 16.41 16.46
N SER A 159 9.07 16.28 16.27
CA SER A 159 8.47 15.06 15.73
C SER A 159 9.05 14.74 14.35
N ARG A 160 9.11 15.72 13.45
CA ARG A 160 9.53 15.55 12.06
C ARG A 160 11.00 15.15 11.91
N TYR A 161 11.90 15.82 12.63
CA TYR A 161 13.35 15.68 12.41
C TYR A 161 14.03 14.75 13.40
N LEU A 162 13.47 14.57 14.61
CA LEU A 162 14.04 13.71 15.63
C LEU A 162 13.23 12.43 15.82
N ASN A 163 11.92 12.55 16.06
CA ASN A 163 11.13 11.36 16.42
C ASN A 163 10.91 10.46 15.20
N ARG A 164 10.46 11.01 14.05
CA ARG A 164 10.09 10.23 12.86
C ARG A 164 11.18 9.30 12.34
N PRO A 165 12.45 9.71 12.21
CA PRO A 165 13.52 8.79 11.80
C PRO A 165 13.67 7.59 12.74
N ILE A 166 13.48 7.80 14.05
CA ILE A 166 13.63 6.76 15.06
C ILE A 166 12.37 5.90 15.14
N SER A 167 11.18 6.53 15.21
CA SER A 167 9.88 5.85 15.29
C SER A 167 9.66 4.97 14.06
N THR A 168 9.97 5.44 12.86
CA THR A 168 9.77 4.66 11.62
C THR A 168 10.64 3.38 11.62
N GLN A 169 11.88 3.47 12.10
CA GLN A 169 12.74 2.28 12.24
C GLN A 169 12.23 1.32 13.32
N LEU A 170 11.76 1.86 14.45
CA LEU A 170 11.16 1.07 15.51
C LEU A 170 9.88 0.39 15.03
N SER A 171 9.00 1.11 14.35
CA SER A 171 7.79 0.61 13.69
C SER A 171 8.11 -0.53 12.75
N LYS A 172 9.13 -0.43 11.90
CA LYS A 172 9.57 -1.52 11.02
C LYS A 172 9.92 -2.81 11.79
N LEU A 173 10.54 -2.69 12.97
CA LEU A 173 10.81 -3.84 13.83
C LEU A 173 9.54 -4.37 14.52
N LEU A 174 8.66 -3.47 14.96
CA LEU A 174 7.41 -3.81 15.65
C LEU A 174 6.36 -4.43 14.72
N LEU A 175 6.37 -4.11 13.41
CA LEU A 175 5.49 -4.73 12.41
C LEU A 175 5.68 -6.24 12.31
N LYS A 176 6.90 -6.73 12.56
CA LYS A 176 7.21 -8.17 12.59
C LYS A 176 6.61 -8.88 13.81
N LYS A 177 6.06 -8.12 14.77
CA LYS A 177 5.44 -8.63 16.00
C LYS A 177 3.92 -8.46 15.96
N ARG A 178 3.23 -9.31 16.71
CA ARG A 178 1.76 -9.26 16.92
C ARG A 178 1.37 -8.22 17.98
N ILE A 179 1.87 -7.01 17.83
CA ILE A 179 1.57 -5.87 18.72
C ILE A 179 0.51 -4.99 18.06
N THR A 180 -0.49 -4.54 18.84
CA THR A 180 -1.55 -3.64 18.37
C THR A 180 -1.19 -2.16 18.63
N PRO A 181 -1.74 -1.21 17.87
CA PRO A 181 -1.54 0.23 18.11
C PRO A 181 -1.85 0.63 19.56
N ASN A 182 -3.02 0.23 20.09
CA ASN A 182 -3.44 0.59 21.45
C ASN A 182 -2.49 0.07 22.55
N GLN A 183 -1.79 -1.05 22.32
CA GLN A 183 -0.76 -1.54 23.24
C GLN A 183 0.46 -0.60 23.28
N ILE A 184 0.79 0.00 22.14
CA ILE A 184 1.89 0.96 22.02
C ILE A 184 1.51 2.28 22.69
N SER A 185 0.31 2.80 22.45
CA SER A 185 -0.16 4.03 23.12
C SER A 185 -0.20 3.86 24.64
N PHE A 186 -0.66 2.70 25.13
CA PHE A 186 -0.62 2.41 26.58
C PHE A 186 0.80 2.34 27.14
N PHE A 187 1.73 1.75 26.39
CA PHE A 187 3.12 1.64 26.80
C PHE A 187 3.84 3.01 26.80
N SER A 188 3.63 3.81 25.76
CA SER A 188 4.02 5.24 25.69
C SER A 188 3.52 5.99 26.94
N PHE A 189 2.21 5.96 27.18
CA PHE A 189 1.60 6.59 28.35
C PHE A 189 2.24 6.15 29.68
N SER A 190 2.48 4.85 29.85
CA SER A 190 3.12 4.30 31.05
C SER A 190 4.54 4.86 31.26
N LEU A 191 5.32 5.03 30.20
CA LEU A 191 6.64 5.67 30.27
C LEU A 191 6.53 7.15 30.64
N SER A 192 5.55 7.87 30.10
CA SER A 192 5.26 9.25 30.49
C SER A 192 4.93 9.37 31.98
N MET A 193 4.18 8.42 32.55
CA MET A 193 3.86 8.41 33.99
C MET A 193 5.09 8.21 34.86
N ILE A 194 5.99 7.32 34.45
CA ILE A 194 7.27 7.13 35.15
C ILE A 194 8.10 8.42 35.05
N GLY A 195 8.14 9.06 33.88
CA GLY A 195 8.81 10.35 33.68
C GLY A 195 8.26 11.46 34.58
N ALA A 196 6.93 11.59 34.66
CA ALA A 196 6.24 12.54 35.52
C ALA A 196 6.57 12.31 37.01
N PHE A 197 6.64 11.05 37.43
CA PHE A 197 7.06 10.71 38.80
C PHE A 197 8.50 11.18 39.10
N PHE A 198 9.42 11.09 38.13
CA PHE A 198 10.77 11.63 38.30
C PHE A 198 10.81 13.16 38.34
N PHE A 199 9.95 13.83 37.57
CA PHE A 199 9.80 15.29 37.69
C PHE A 199 9.33 15.70 39.09
N PHE A 200 8.36 14.95 39.64
CA PHE A 200 7.86 15.15 40.99
C PHE A 200 8.89 14.99 42.10
N LEU A 201 9.80 14.02 41.98
CA LEU A 201 10.88 13.85 42.95
C LEU A 201 11.85 15.05 42.96
N GLY A 202 11.92 15.82 41.87
CA GLY A 202 12.78 16.98 41.73
C GLY A 202 14.27 16.65 41.79
N GLY A 203 15.11 17.68 41.72
CA GLY A 203 16.57 17.52 41.69
C GLY A 203 17.13 17.16 40.31
N TYR A 204 18.38 17.58 40.06
CA TYR A 204 18.95 17.60 38.70
C TYR A 204 18.92 16.24 37.98
N ILE A 205 19.31 15.16 38.68
CA ILE A 205 19.38 13.82 38.10
C ILE A 205 17.99 13.30 37.75
N ASN A 206 17.00 13.50 38.64
CA ASN A 206 15.64 13.02 38.40
C ASN A 206 14.98 13.81 37.26
N LEU A 207 15.19 15.13 37.20
CA LEU A 207 14.72 15.94 36.07
C LEU A 207 15.32 15.47 34.73
N LEU A 208 16.62 15.13 34.71
CA LEU A 208 17.25 14.58 33.50
C LEU A 208 16.63 13.24 33.09
N ILE A 209 16.43 12.32 34.03
CA ILE A 209 15.80 11.02 33.76
C ILE A 209 14.37 11.20 33.27
N GLY A 210 13.57 12.06 33.92
CA GLY A 210 12.20 12.38 33.52
C GLY A 210 12.13 12.95 32.10
N GLY A 211 13.04 13.86 31.75
CA GLY A 211 13.13 14.42 30.40
C GLY A 211 13.48 13.38 29.33
N ILE A 212 14.42 12.48 29.62
CA ILE A 212 14.77 11.38 28.72
C ILE A 212 13.57 10.44 28.53
N LEU A 213 12.88 10.07 29.62
CA LEU A 213 11.71 9.19 29.55
C LEU A 213 10.56 9.82 28.77
N ALA A 214 10.29 11.12 28.98
CA ALA A 214 9.29 11.86 28.21
C ALA A 214 9.64 11.88 26.72
N GLN A 215 10.92 12.11 26.37
CA GLN A 215 11.37 12.08 24.98
C GLN A 215 11.25 10.68 24.35
N VAL A 216 11.64 9.62 25.07
CA VAL A 216 11.52 8.24 24.60
C VAL A 216 10.05 7.86 24.41
N SER A 217 9.20 8.25 25.36
CA SER A 217 7.74 8.07 25.26
C SER A 217 7.19 8.70 23.98
N SER A 218 7.52 9.97 23.72
CA SER A 218 7.09 10.69 22.50
C SER A 218 7.55 10.03 21.19
N VAL A 219 8.68 9.33 21.18
CA VAL A 219 9.13 8.55 20.01
C VAL A 219 8.31 7.28 19.83
N ILE A 220 8.05 6.56 20.93
CA ILE A 220 7.26 5.31 20.93
C ILE A 220 5.81 5.60 20.56
N ASP A 221 5.28 6.70 21.08
CA ASP A 221 3.95 7.21 20.79
C ASP A 221 3.72 7.31 19.28
N GLY A 222 4.63 7.99 18.56
CA GLY A 222 4.55 8.12 17.11
C GLY A 222 4.53 6.79 16.33
N CYS A 223 4.97 5.67 16.93
CA CYS A 223 4.92 4.34 16.33
C CYS A 223 3.51 3.75 16.28
N ASP A 224 2.61 4.15 17.19
CA ASP A 224 1.27 3.56 17.28
C ASP A 224 0.46 3.84 16.00
N GLY A 225 0.47 5.08 15.53
CA GLY A 225 -0.24 5.55 14.37
C GLY A 225 0.45 5.12 13.08
N GLU A 226 1.78 5.01 13.09
CA GLU A 226 2.53 4.40 11.99
C GLU A 226 2.11 2.94 11.80
N ILE A 227 2.06 2.15 12.89
CA ILE A 227 1.63 0.76 12.86
C ILE A 227 0.14 0.64 12.52
N ALA A 228 -0.71 1.53 13.04
CA ALA A 228 -2.12 1.54 12.72
C ALA A 228 -2.34 1.72 11.20
N ARG A 229 -1.61 2.64 10.56
CA ARG A 229 -1.70 2.86 9.11
C ARG A 229 -1.15 1.67 8.32
N LEU A 230 0.04 1.18 8.67
CA LEU A 230 0.68 0.07 7.96
C LEU A 230 -0.05 -1.27 8.10
N LYS A 231 -0.73 -1.51 9.23
CA LYS A 231 -1.53 -2.71 9.45
C LYS A 231 -3.00 -2.55 9.02
N PHE A 232 -3.39 -1.39 8.48
CA PHE A 232 -4.80 -1.05 8.20
C PHE A 232 -5.71 -1.25 9.43
N GLN A 233 -5.21 -0.88 10.61
CA GLN A 233 -5.90 -0.96 11.90
C GLN A 233 -6.31 0.42 12.46
N THR A 234 -6.43 1.43 11.59
CA THR A 234 -6.94 2.74 11.97
C THR A 234 -8.41 2.64 12.38
N SER A 235 -8.78 3.28 13.49
CA SER A 235 -10.16 3.28 13.99
C SER A 235 -10.46 4.57 14.77
N GLU A 236 -11.73 4.96 14.83
CA GLU A 236 -12.16 6.12 15.62
C GLU A 236 -11.85 5.96 17.11
N PHE A 237 -12.11 4.76 17.66
CA PHE A 237 -11.77 4.45 19.05
C PHE A 237 -10.26 4.55 19.30
N GLY A 238 -9.43 4.02 18.40
CA GLY A 238 -7.97 4.12 18.54
C GLY A 238 -7.50 5.57 18.55
N GLY A 239 -8.01 6.40 17.65
CA GLY A 239 -7.68 7.84 17.61
C GLY A 239 -8.17 8.60 18.85
N TRP A 240 -9.34 8.26 19.38
CA TRP A 240 -9.81 8.82 20.65
C TRP A 240 -8.94 8.36 21.84
N TYR A 241 -8.60 7.08 21.89
CA TYR A 241 -7.80 6.47 22.96
C TYR A 241 -6.41 7.12 23.04
N ASP A 242 -5.73 7.24 21.90
CA ASP A 242 -4.46 7.95 21.73
C ASP A 242 -4.55 9.40 22.23
N ALA A 243 -5.51 10.18 21.71
CA ALA A 243 -5.70 11.57 22.10
C ALA A 243 -5.98 11.76 23.59
N VAL A 244 -6.73 10.86 24.23
CA VAL A 244 -7.00 10.92 25.67
C VAL A 244 -5.73 10.65 26.48
N LEU A 245 -4.98 9.60 26.13
CA LEU A 245 -3.74 9.27 26.82
C LEU A 245 -2.70 10.39 26.71
N ASP A 246 -2.57 11.01 25.54
CA ASP A 246 -1.69 12.16 25.33
C ASP A 246 -2.02 13.33 26.25
N ARG A 247 -3.30 13.69 26.37
CA ARG A 247 -3.73 14.79 27.25
C ARG A 247 -3.44 14.50 28.72
N TYR A 248 -3.63 13.27 29.16
CA TYR A 248 -3.25 12.87 30.51
C TYR A 248 -1.72 12.88 30.68
N ALA A 249 -0.97 12.32 29.73
CA ALA A 249 0.49 12.31 29.74
C ALA A 249 1.07 13.72 29.88
N ASP A 250 0.61 14.65 29.03
CA ASP A 250 1.04 16.05 29.07
C ASP A 250 0.72 16.70 30.42
N ALA A 251 -0.49 16.49 30.96
CA ALA A 251 -0.86 17.03 32.26
C ALA A 251 0.04 16.52 33.38
N PHE A 252 0.28 15.21 33.45
CA PHE A 252 1.14 14.62 34.48
C PHE A 252 2.60 15.04 34.33
N LEU A 253 3.12 15.18 33.10
CA LEU A 253 4.49 15.65 32.89
C LEU A 253 4.68 17.12 33.27
N LEU A 254 3.66 17.97 33.06
CA LEU A 254 3.72 19.40 33.40
C LEU A 254 3.51 19.68 34.89
N PHE A 255 2.66 18.88 35.55
CA PHE A 255 2.35 19.02 36.98
C PHE A 255 3.15 18.08 37.88
N GLY A 256 3.99 17.23 37.28
CA GLY A 256 4.94 16.35 37.94
C GLY A 256 5.92 17.14 38.76
#